data_AF-A0A410MI50-F1
#
_entry.id   AF-A0A410MI50-F1
#
_cell.length_a   1.000
_cell.length_b   1.000
_cell.length_c   1.000
_cell.angle_alpha   90.00
_cell.angle_beta   90.00
_cell.angle_gamma   90.00
#
_symmetry.space_group_name_H-M   'P 1'
#
loop_
_entity.id
_entity.type
_entity.pdbx_description
1 polymer ?
#
loop_
_entity_poly.entity_id
_entity_poly.type
_entity_poly.pdbx_seq_one_letter_code
_entity_poly.pdbx_strand_id
1 'polypeptide(L)'
;MLEVLMIITTVALVGGYFYILMKRRKHQDNPHGWKGYVTPTVFLLAPVLALASYLFEFGGMVTWFILGFAFLSGAYFTKYLPQPEESHS
;
A
#
# COMPACT_ATOMS: atom_id res chain seq x y z
N MET A 1 -14.20 -5.59 -21.39
CA MET A 1 -14.98 -4.67 -20.53
C MET A 1 -14.56 -4.74 -19.07
N LEU A 2 -14.52 -5.93 -18.45
CA LEU A 2 -14.13 -6.09 -17.04
C LEU A 2 -12.69 -5.66 -16.74
N GLU A 3 -11.75 -5.95 -17.64
CA GLU A 3 -10.33 -5.58 -17.49
C GLU A 3 -10.12 -4.07 -17.40
N VAL A 4 -10.77 -3.32 -18.29
CA VAL A 4 -10.72 -1.86 -18.31
C VAL A 4 -11.29 -1.28 -17.01
N LEU A 5 -12.37 -1.86 -16.51
CA LEU A 5 -12.99 -1.44 -15.25
C LEU A 5 -12.06 -1.71 -14.06
N MET A 6 -11.42 -2.88 -13.99
CA MET A 6 -10.42 -3.19 -12.95
C MET A 6 -9.21 -2.27 -12.99
N ILE A 7 -8.70 -1.94 -14.19
CA ILE A 7 -7.60 -0.98 -14.34
C ILE A 7 -8.02 0.39 -13.81
N ILE A 8 -9.17 0.90 -14.22
CA ILE A 8 -9.67 2.21 -13.78
C ILE A 8 -9.86 2.24 -12.26
N THR A 9 -10.51 1.22 -11.68
CA THR A 9 -10.72 1.15 -10.23
C THR A 9 -9.41 1.05 -9.47
N THR A 10 -8.46 0.24 -9.94
CA THR A 10 -7.13 0.12 -9.32
C THR A 10 -6.39 1.45 -9.35
N VAL A 11 -6.36 2.13 -10.49
CA VAL A 11 -5.69 3.44 -10.64
C VAL A 11 -6.37 4.49 -9.76
N ALA A 12 -7.70 4.51 -9.68
CA ALA A 12 -8.43 5.43 -8.81
C ALA A 12 -8.13 5.19 -7.33
N LEU A 13 -8.07 3.92 -6.88
CA LEU A 13 -7.75 3.57 -5.50
C LEU A 13 -6.29 3.89 -5.15
N VAL A 14 -5.35 3.49 -6.00
CA VAL A 14 -3.91 3.75 -5.82
C VAL A 14 -3.65 5.26 -5.81
N GLY A 15 -4.20 5.99 -6.79
CA GLY A 15 -4.06 7.44 -6.88
C GLY A 15 -4.73 8.17 -5.71
N GLY A 16 -5.94 7.75 -5.32
CA GLY A 16 -6.66 8.32 -4.18
C GLY A 16 -5.93 8.09 -2.85
N TYR A 17 -5.44 6.87 -2.63
CA TYR A 17 -4.64 6.55 -1.45
C TYR A 17 -3.34 7.34 -1.42
N PHE A 18 -2.64 7.45 -2.56
CA PHE A 18 -1.43 8.27 -2.67
C PHE A 18 -1.70 9.75 -2.35
N TYR A 19 -2.80 10.31 -2.86
CA TYR A 19 -3.19 11.69 -2.55
C TYR A 19 -3.48 11.89 -1.06
N ILE A 20 -4.25 10.98 -0.44
CA ILE A 20 -4.54 11.03 1.00
C ILE A 20 -3.26 10.91 1.82
N LEU A 21 -2.35 10.00 1.44
CA LEU A 21 -1.06 9.81 2.08
C LEU A 21 -0.24 11.09 2.02
N MET A 22 -0.12 11.70 0.85
CA MET A 22 0.63 12.95 0.65
C MET A 22 0.01 14.11 1.45
N LYS A 23 -1.33 14.21 1.48
CA LYS A 23 -2.05 15.22 2.26
C LYS A 23 -1.88 15.05 3.76
N ARG A 24 -1.99 13.82 4.28
CA ARG A 24 -1.81 13.53 5.72
C ARG A 24 -0.36 13.74 6.16
N ARG A 25 0.62 13.42 5.31
CA ARG A 25 2.05 13.55 5.61
C ARG A 25 2.56 15.00 5.56
N LYS A 26 1.91 15.88 4.78
CA LYS A 26 2.26 17.33 4.76
C LYS A 26 2.09 17.99 6.14
N HIS A 27 1.28 17.40 7.02
CA HIS A 27 0.97 17.90 8.36
C HIS A 27 1.65 17.13 9.50
N GLN A 28 2.47 16.11 9.20
CA GLN A 28 3.22 15.40 10.24
C GLN A 28 4.71 15.64 10.06
N ASP A 29 5.33 16.29 11.06
CA ASP A 29 6.78 16.21 11.27
C ASP A 29 7.14 14.73 11.34
N ASN A 30 7.92 14.26 10.37
CA ASN A 30 8.14 12.84 10.11
C ASN A 30 9.37 12.35 10.90
N PRO A 31 9.25 11.93 12.18
CA PRO A 31 10.40 11.75 13.06
C PRO A 31 11.13 10.43 12.72
N HIS A 32 10.46 9.53 11.98
CA HIS A 32 10.94 8.21 11.58
C HIS A 32 11.36 8.14 10.09
N GLY A 33 11.29 9.26 9.36
CA GLY A 33 11.81 9.39 7.99
C GLY A 33 11.29 8.34 6.99
N TRP A 34 12.21 7.83 6.16
CA TRP A 34 11.97 6.87 5.07
C TRP A 34 11.37 5.51 5.51
N LYS A 35 11.60 5.08 6.76
CA LYS A 35 11.15 3.77 7.26
C LYS A 35 9.62 3.70 7.40
N GLY A 36 8.96 4.83 7.66
CA GLY A 36 7.51 4.91 7.73
C GLY A 36 6.81 4.81 6.36
N TYR A 37 7.55 4.86 5.24
CA TYR A 37 6.97 4.77 3.90
C TYR A 37 6.84 3.34 3.39
N VAL A 38 7.48 2.37 4.04
CA VAL A 38 7.48 0.97 3.60
C VAL A 38 6.06 0.39 3.60
N THR A 39 5.30 0.58 4.68
CA THR A 39 3.91 0.09 4.79
C THR A 39 2.98 0.65 3.71
N PRO A 40 2.86 1.98 3.51
CA PRO A 40 1.99 2.50 2.46
C PRO A 40 2.47 2.16 1.05
N THR A 41 3.79 2.07 0.81
CA THR A 41 4.33 1.67 -0.49
C THR A 41 3.98 0.21 -0.82
N VAL A 42 4.08 -0.69 0.16
CA VAL A 42 3.64 -2.09 0.03
C VAL A 42 2.14 -2.16 -0.30
N PHE A 43 1.31 -1.38 0.41
CA PHE A 43 -0.14 -1.34 0.17
C PHE A 43 -0.51 -0.75 -1.20
N LEU A 44 0.30 0.18 -1.73
CA LEU A 44 0.14 0.69 -3.09
C LEU A 44 0.60 -0.31 -4.16
N LEU A 45 1.67 -1.06 -3.90
CA LEU A 45 2.23 -2.04 -4.82
C LEU A 45 1.39 -3.32 -4.94
N ALA A 46 0.78 -3.78 -3.84
CA ALA A 46 -0.01 -5.02 -3.80
C ALA A 46 -1.12 -5.09 -4.87
N PRO A 47 -2.02 -4.09 -5.01
CA PRO A 47 -3.06 -4.12 -6.04
C PRO A 47 -2.49 -4.01 -7.47
N VAL A 48 -1.36 -3.31 -7.65
CA VAL A 48 -0.67 -3.24 -8.95
C VAL A 48 -0.11 -4.61 -9.35
N LEU A 49 0.51 -5.32 -8.40
CA LEU A 49 1.02 -6.69 -8.62
C LEU A 49 -0.12 -7.69 -8.85
N ALA A 50 -1.23 -7.56 -8.13
CA ALA A 50 -2.42 -8.39 -8.34
C ALA A 50 -3.00 -8.16 -9.75
N LEU A 51 -3.08 -6.91 -10.20
CA LEU A 51 -3.56 -6.57 -11.53
C LEU A 51 -2.60 -7.03 -12.64
N ALA A 52 -1.29 -6.89 -12.44
CA ALA A 52 -0.28 -7.44 -13.35
C ALA A 52 -0.41 -8.96 -13.45
N SER A 53 -0.53 -9.66 -12.32
CA SER A 53 -0.73 -11.11 -12.31
C SER A 53 -2.00 -11.54 -13.03
N TYR A 54 -3.05 -10.72 -12.99
CA TYR A 54 -4.28 -10.97 -13.74
C TYR A 54 -4.07 -10.77 -15.25
N LEU A 55 -3.42 -9.68 -15.66
CA LEU A 55 -3.17 -9.36 -17.08
C LEU A 55 -2.19 -10.32 -17.76
N PHE A 56 -1.18 -10.80 -17.04
CA PHE A 56 -0.18 -11.74 -17.57
C PHE A 56 -0.59 -13.22 -17.42
N GLU A 57 -1.82 -13.49 -16.94
CA GLU A 57 -2.29 -14.84 -16.56
C GLU A 57 -1.34 -15.59 -15.60
N PHE A 58 -0.44 -14.85 -14.94
CA PHE A 58 0.51 -15.35 -13.94
C PHE A 58 -0.16 -15.66 -12.60
N GLY A 59 -1.49 -15.71 -12.57
CA GLY A 59 -2.35 -15.93 -11.41
C GLY A 59 -2.16 -17.32 -10.83
N GLY A 60 -1.24 -17.44 -9.87
CA GLY A 60 -0.96 -18.70 -9.21
C GLY A 60 -0.35 -18.50 -7.83
N MET A 61 0.12 -19.61 -7.26
CA MET A 61 0.65 -19.67 -5.89
C MET A 61 1.83 -18.69 -5.68
N VAL A 62 2.61 -18.41 -6.72
CA VAL A 62 3.73 -17.47 -6.70
C VAL A 62 3.28 -16.04 -6.39
N THR A 63 2.26 -15.53 -7.08
CA THR A 63 1.72 -14.19 -6.83
C THR A 63 1.16 -14.07 -5.42
N TRP A 64 0.49 -15.12 -4.94
CA TRP A 64 -0.01 -15.19 -3.57
C TRP A 64 1.12 -15.16 -2.54
N PHE A 65 2.23 -15.87 -2.79
CA PHE A 65 3.42 -15.79 -1.94
C PHE A 65 4.04 -14.40 -1.95
N ILE A 66 4.17 -13.76 -3.11
CA ILE A 66 4.72 -12.40 -3.23
C ILE A 66 3.85 -11.39 -2.48
N LEU A 67 2.51 -11.43 -2.67
CA LEU A 67 1.60 -10.57 -1.91
C LEU A 67 1.66 -10.88 -0.41
N GLY A 68 1.72 -12.16 -0.04
CA GLY A 68 1.83 -12.59 1.36
C GLY A 68 3.07 -12.00 2.03
N PHE A 69 4.25 -12.15 1.40
CA PHE A 69 5.50 -11.56 1.90
C PHE A 69 5.45 -10.03 1.90
N ALA A 70 4.86 -9.42 0.87
CA ALA A 70 4.68 -7.98 0.81
C ALA A 70 3.84 -7.51 2.01
N PHE A 71 2.66 -8.09 2.24
CA PHE A 71 1.81 -7.76 3.39
C PHE A 71 2.49 -8.03 4.73
N LEU A 72 3.22 -9.13 4.87
CA LEU A 72 3.96 -9.43 6.10
C LEU A 72 5.03 -8.37 6.39
N SER A 73 5.76 -7.95 5.35
CA SER A 73 6.73 -6.85 5.47
C SER A 73 6.04 -5.53 5.80
N GLY A 74 4.93 -5.20 5.14
CA GLY A 74 4.14 -4.00 5.43
C GLY A 74 3.63 -3.97 6.87
N ALA A 75 3.14 -5.11 7.36
CA ALA A 75 2.69 -5.31 8.74
C ALA A 75 3.85 -5.18 9.73
N TYR A 76 5.03 -5.73 9.45
CA TYR A 76 6.21 -5.55 10.29
C TYR A 76 6.59 -4.06 10.41
N PHE A 77 6.51 -3.31 9.31
CA PHE A 77 6.82 -1.88 9.31
C PHE A 77 5.74 -0.98 9.92
N THR A 78 4.55 -1.51 10.25
CA THR A 78 3.53 -0.73 11.01
C THR A 78 4.05 -0.25 12.36
N LYS A 79 5.03 -0.94 12.95
CA LYS A 79 5.73 -0.52 14.17
C LYS A 79 6.42 0.84 14.06
N TYR A 80 6.72 1.30 12.82
CA TYR A 80 7.34 2.60 12.55
C TYR A 80 6.36 3.67 12.09
N LEU A 81 5.05 3.37 12.08
CA LEU A 81 4.04 4.40 11.90
C LEU A 81 4.02 5.29 13.14
N PRO A 82 3.87 6.62 12.99
CA PRO A 82 3.78 7.53 14.12
C PRO A 82 2.60 7.08 14.98
N GLN A 83 2.89 6.70 16.23
CA GLN A 83 1.84 6.40 17.20
C GLN A 83 1.00 7.67 17.37
N PRO A 84 -0.34 7.58 17.34
CA PRO A 84 -1.16 8.69 17.80
C PRO A 84 -0.71 8.99 19.23
N GLU A 85 -0.36 10.24 19.52
CA GLU A 85 -0.11 10.67 20.89
C GLU A 85 -1.30 10.17 21.73
N GLU A 86 -1.01 9.33 22.72
CA GLU A 86 -1.99 8.94 23.72
C GLU A 86 -2.41 10.25 24.37
N SER A 87 -3.63 10.71 24.05
CA SER A 87 -4.26 11.79 24.80
C SER A 87 -4.49 11.23 26.19
N HIS A 88 -3.52 11.42 27.09
CA HIS A 88 -3.74 11.34 28.52
C HIS A 88 -4.85 12.35 28.85
N SER A 89 -6.08 11.87 28.93
CA SER A 89 -7.23 12.54 29.55
C SER A 89 -7.63 11.75 30.78
#